data_AF-A0A3Q7FKG4-F1
#
_entry.id   AF-A0A3Q7FKG4-F1
#
_cell.length_a   1.000
_cell.length_b   1.000
_cell.length_c   1.000
_cell.angle_alpha   90.00
_cell.angle_beta   90.00
_cell.angle_gamma   90.00
#
_symmetry.space_group_name_H-M   'P 1'
#
loop_
_entity.id
_entity.type
_entity.pdbx_description
1 polymer ?
#
loop_
_entity_poly.entity_id
_entity_poly.type
_entity_poly.pdbx_seq_one_letter_code
_entity_poly.pdbx_strand_id
1 'polypeptide(L)'
;MHFILKHFLGHYLFNSKTLWDEFSPEGLCKATMFALLVKEELECWPKHSLRRRSWMTVPEAIQCCPHPWMRQALEEGFSKWHDNGMTSTTNCED
;
A
#
# COMPACT_ATOMS: atom_id res chain seq x y z
N MET A 1 -1.02 3.81 16.24
CA MET A 1 -2.23 3.47 15.47
C MET A 1 -2.52 2.02 15.74
N HIS A 2 -3.79 1.66 15.83
CA HIS A 2 -4.21 0.27 15.89
C HIS A 2 -4.73 -0.18 14.53
N PHE A 3 -4.19 -1.29 14.03
CA PHE A 3 -4.48 -1.82 12.71
C PHE A 3 -4.87 -3.29 12.79
N ILE A 4 -5.73 -3.72 11.88
CA ILE A 4 -6.03 -5.13 11.64
C ILE A 4 -5.55 -5.47 10.23
N LEU A 5 -4.70 -6.50 10.11
CA LEU A 5 -4.29 -7.03 8.82
C LEU A 5 -5.50 -7.63 8.10
N LYS A 6 -5.76 -7.18 6.87
CA LYS A 6 -6.89 -7.63 6.07
C LYS A 6 -6.47 -8.54 4.92
N HIS A 7 -5.42 -8.16 4.19
CA HIS A 7 -5.04 -8.91 3.00
C HIS A 7 -3.58 -8.69 2.63
N PHE A 8 -2.99 -9.68 1.97
CA PHE A 8 -1.70 -9.57 1.30
C PHE A 8 -1.91 -9.13 -0.14
N LEU A 9 -1.33 -7.99 -0.53
CA LEU A 9 -1.54 -7.35 -1.84
C LEU A 9 -0.52 -7.79 -2.90
N GLY A 10 0.46 -8.61 -2.54
CA GLY A 10 1.48 -9.07 -3.47
C GLY A 10 2.86 -8.44 -3.27
N HIS A 11 3.72 -8.74 -4.24
CA HIS A 11 5.09 -8.27 -4.28
C HIS A 11 5.32 -7.36 -5.47
N TYR A 12 6.10 -6.30 -5.26
CA TYR A 12 6.35 -5.27 -6.27
C TYR A 12 7.85 -5.03 -6.37
N LEU A 13 8.40 -5.18 -7.57
CA LEU A 13 9.82 -4.94 -7.83
C LEU A 13 10.05 -3.45 -8.09
N PHE A 14 11.16 -2.92 -7.58
CA PHE A 14 11.58 -1.54 -7.83
C PHE A 14 13.08 -1.38 -7.66
N ASN A 15 13.66 -0.36 -8.29
CA ASN A 15 15.08 -0.07 -8.14
C ASN A 15 15.29 0.99 -7.05
N SER A 16 16.17 0.68 -6.10
CA SER A 16 16.56 1.61 -5.03
C SER A 16 17.92 2.23 -5.34
N LYS A 17 17.96 3.57 -5.44
CA LYS A 17 19.21 4.31 -5.70
C LYS A 17 20.21 4.26 -4.53
N THR A 18 19.75 3.91 -3.32
CA THR A 18 20.61 3.83 -2.13
C THR A 18 21.19 2.44 -1.90
N LEU A 19 20.73 1.43 -2.66
CA LEU A 19 21.20 0.05 -2.59
C LEU A 19 21.95 -0.34 -3.87
N TRP A 20 22.47 0.66 -4.58
CA TRP A 20 23.42 0.46 -5.67
C TRP A 20 24.79 0.22 -5.07
N ASP A 21 25.22 -1.04 -5.08
CA ASP A 21 26.55 -1.47 -4.64
C ASP A 21 27.13 -2.50 -5.61
N GLU A 22 28.38 -2.92 -5.36
CA GLU A 22 29.12 -3.87 -6.20
C GLU A 22 28.39 -5.22 -6.35
N PHE A 23 27.54 -5.58 -5.39
CA PHE A 23 26.80 -6.85 -5.35
C PHE A 23 25.37 -6.72 -5.88
N SER A 24 24.86 -5.50 -6.03
CA SER A 24 23.55 -5.18 -6.60
C SER A 24 23.67 -3.96 -7.54
N PRO A 25 24.29 -4.14 -8.72
CA PRO A 25 24.56 -3.04 -9.65
C PRO A 25 23.28 -2.37 -10.16
N GLU A 26 22.16 -3.09 -10.17
CA GLU A 26 20.85 -2.61 -10.60
C GLU A 26 20.02 -2.01 -9.45
N GLY A 27 20.39 -2.31 -8.19
CA GLY A 27 19.63 -1.93 -7.00
C GLY A 27 18.25 -2.56 -6.90
N LEU A 28 18.07 -3.74 -7.48
CA LEU A 28 16.76 -4.38 -7.57
C LEU A 28 16.27 -4.77 -6.17
N CYS A 29 15.13 -4.21 -5.79
CA CYS A 29 14.48 -4.40 -4.51
C CYS A 29 13.07 -4.97 -4.71
N LYS A 30 12.55 -5.61 -3.66
CA LYS A 30 11.21 -6.20 -3.63
C LYS A 30 10.44 -5.67 -2.43
N ALA A 31 9.31 -5.01 -2.69
CA ALA A 31 8.36 -4.57 -1.68
C ALA A 31 7.26 -5.63 -1.49
N THR A 32 6.89 -5.90 -0.24
CA THR A 32 5.77 -6.77 0.12
C THR A 32 4.67 -5.89 0.69
N MET A 33 3.49 -5.90 0.07
CA MET A 33 2.41 -4.97 0.40
C MET A 33 1.25 -5.67 1.08
N PHE A 34 0.62 -5.00 2.05
CA PHE A 34 -0.51 -5.50 2.81
C PHE A 34 -1.58 -4.42 2.95
N ALA A 35 -2.85 -4.83 2.91
CA ALA A 35 -3.97 -3.99 3.26
C ALA A 35 -4.24 -4.07 4.76
N LEU A 36 -4.27 -2.91 5.42
CA LEU A 36 -4.52 -2.78 6.85
C LEU A 36 -5.78 -1.93 7.06
N LEU A 37 -6.69 -2.41 7.92
CA LEU A 37 -7.83 -1.61 8.38
C LEU A 37 -7.42 -0.86 9.64
N VAL A 38 -7.49 0.46 9.59
CA VAL A 38 -7.25 1.31 10.75
C VAL A 38 -8.46 1.25 11.68
N LYS A 39 -8.23 0.88 12.93
CA LYS A 39 -9.24 0.90 14.01
C LYS A 39 -9.14 2.15 14.87
N GLU A 40 -7.93 2.66 15.02
CA GLU A 40 -7.66 3.86 15.81
C GLU A 40 -6.45 4.60 15.23
N GLU A 41 -6.64 5.90 14.99
CA GLU A 41 -5.56 6.83 14.65
C GLU A 41 -5.04 7.51 15.92
N LEU A 42 -3.72 7.42 16.15
CA LEU A 42 -3.07 8.15 17.23
C LEU A 42 -2.68 9.54 16.75
N GLU A 43 -2.99 10.55 17.55
CA GLU A 43 -2.60 11.95 17.32
C GLU A 43 -1.07 12.12 17.32
N CYS A 44 -0.39 11.44 18.26
CA CYS A 44 1.07 11.49 18.40
C CYS A 44 1.74 10.24 17.82
N TRP A 45 2.77 10.44 17.01
CA TRP A 45 3.58 9.34 16.47
C TRP A 45 5.03 9.79 16.20
N PRO A 46 6.03 8.87 16.18
CA PRO A 46 7.45 9.23 16.27
C PRO A 46 8.02 10.15 15.17
N LYS A 47 7.34 10.33 14.03
CA LYS A 47 7.78 11.24 12.95
C LYS A 47 6.75 12.31 12.60
N HIS A 48 5.81 12.61 13.51
CA HIS A 48 4.73 13.56 13.30
C HIS A 48 5.21 14.97 12.91
N SER A 49 6.35 15.42 13.43
CA SER A 49 6.94 16.72 13.10
C SER A 49 7.63 16.76 11.73
N LEU A 50 8.04 15.61 11.18
CA LEU A 50 8.84 15.51 9.95
C LEU A 50 8.02 15.11 8.73
N ARG A 51 6.81 14.60 8.94
CA ARG A 51 5.99 14.00 7.88
C ARG A 51 4.52 14.33 8.13
N ARG A 52 3.84 14.72 7.06
CA ARG A 52 2.38 14.92 7.07
C ARG A 52 1.69 13.59 6.76
N ARG A 53 0.54 13.38 7.39
CA ARG A 53 -0.38 12.28 7.09
C ARG A 53 -1.72 12.89 6.71
N SER A 54 -2.36 12.33 5.71
CA SER A 54 -3.70 12.69 5.26
C SER A 54 -4.43 11.43 4.84
N TRP A 55 -5.73 11.40 5.10
CA TRP A 55 -6.63 10.45 4.48
C TRP A 55 -6.93 10.90 3.06
N MET A 56 -6.99 9.94 2.14
CA MET A 56 -7.26 10.19 0.74
C MET A 56 -7.85 8.93 0.11
N THR A 57 -8.59 9.14 -0.98
CA THR A 57 -9.12 8.07 -1.82
C THR A 57 -8.00 7.40 -2.60
N VAL A 58 -8.25 6.19 -3.13
CA VAL A 58 -7.25 5.48 -3.93
C VAL A 58 -6.83 6.27 -5.18
N PRO A 59 -7.74 6.91 -5.95
CA PRO A 59 -7.35 7.73 -7.09
C PRO A 59 -6.44 8.92 -6.71
N GLU A 60 -6.74 9.60 -5.61
CA GLU A 60 -5.90 10.70 -5.11
C GLU A 60 -4.50 10.19 -4.71
N ALA A 61 -4.43 9.05 -4.02
CA ALA A 61 -3.16 8.43 -3.64
C ALA A 61 -2.30 8.07 -4.86
N ILE A 62 -2.92 7.54 -5.92
CA ILE A 62 -2.23 7.20 -7.19
C ILE A 62 -1.64 8.46 -7.82
N GLN A 63 -2.40 9.56 -7.86
CA GLN A 63 -1.96 10.84 -8.42
C GLN A 63 -0.78 11.44 -7.63
N CYS A 64 -0.83 11.38 -6.30
CA CYS A 64 0.23 11.91 -5.44
C CYS A 64 1.48 11.02 -5.38
N CYS A 65 1.38 9.75 -5.76
CA CYS A 65 2.49 8.81 -5.67
C CYS A 65 3.49 9.01 -6.83
N PRO A 66 4.79 9.29 -6.59
CA PRO A 66 5.76 9.42 -7.68
C PRO A 66 6.34 8.07 -8.14
N HIS A 67 6.11 6.98 -7.40
CA HIS A 67 6.75 5.69 -7.65
C HIS A 67 5.82 4.75 -8.43
N PRO A 68 6.18 4.34 -9.67
CA PRO A 68 5.31 3.50 -10.50
C PRO A 68 4.89 2.19 -9.83
N TRP A 69 5.80 1.50 -9.14
CA TRP A 69 5.50 0.25 -8.43
C TRP A 69 4.42 0.42 -7.35
N MET A 70 4.40 1.57 -6.68
CA MET A 70 3.43 1.85 -5.62
C MET A 70 2.08 2.25 -6.21
N ARG A 71 2.07 2.95 -7.36
CA ARG A 71 0.83 3.17 -8.13
C ARG A 71 0.22 1.83 -8.55
N GLN A 72 1.04 0.92 -9.07
CA GLN A 72 0.60 -0.44 -9.42
C GLN A 72 0.05 -1.19 -8.20
N ALA A 73 0.71 -1.08 -7.04
CA ALA A 73 0.21 -1.70 -5.82
C ALA A 73 -1.17 -1.17 -5.37
N LEU A 74 -1.42 0.12 -5.59
CA LEU A 74 -2.72 0.74 -5.30
C LEU A 74 -3.78 0.33 -6.32
N GLU A 75 -3.49 0.46 -7.62
CA GLU A 75 -4.46 0.25 -8.70
C GLU A 75 -4.76 -1.23 -8.93
N GLU A 76 -3.74 -2.06 -9.04
CA GLU A 76 -3.92 -3.48 -9.35
C GLU A 76 -4.04 -4.35 -8.11
N GLY A 77 -3.35 -3.99 -7.03
CA GLY A 77 -3.39 -4.73 -5.78
C GLY A 77 -4.59 -4.35 -4.94
N PHE A 78 -4.59 -3.11 -4.44
CA PHE A 78 -5.57 -2.66 -3.46
C PHE A 78 -6.96 -2.48 -4.06
N SER A 79 -7.13 -1.75 -5.17
CA SER A 79 -8.46 -1.51 -5.75
C SER A 79 -9.15 -2.81 -6.13
N LYS A 80 -8.47 -3.73 -6.83
CA LYS A 80 -9.06 -5.04 -7.18
C LYS A 80 -9.51 -5.83 -5.95
N TRP A 81 -8.68 -5.89 -4.91
CA TRP A 81 -9.05 -6.54 -3.66
C TRP A 81 -10.25 -5.87 -2.99
N HIS A 82 -10.24 -4.53 -2.93
CA HIS A 82 -11.29 -3.74 -2.29
C HIS A 82 -12.63 -3.89 -3.02
N ASP A 83 -12.62 -3.87 -4.35
CA ASP A 83 -13.80 -4.02 -5.19
C ASP A 83 -14.37 -5.44 -5.11
N ASN A 84 -13.50 -6.47 -5.05
CA ASN A 84 -13.91 -7.86 -4.83
C ASN A 84 -14.48 -8.10 -3.42
N GLY A 85 -14.09 -7.29 -2.43
CA GLY A 85 -14.68 -7.29 -1.09
C GLY A 85 -16.11 -6.75 -1.06
N MET A 86 -16.51 -5.98 -2.06
CA MET A 86 -17.86 -5.42 -2.20
C MET A 86 -18.84 -6.38 -2.89
N THR A 87 -18.36 -7.45 -3.54
CA THR A 87 -19.20 -8.43 -4.26
C THR A 87 -19.55 -9.68 -3.45
N SER A 88 -19.01 -9.86 -2.24
CA SER A 88 -19.30 -11.03 -1.39
C SER A 88 -20.48 -10.84 -0.43
N THR A 89 -21.27 -9.78 -0.58
CA THR A 89 -22.52 -9.57 0.15
C THR A 89 -23.71 -9.39 -0.80
N THR A 90 -23.87 -10.28 -1.78
CA THR A 90 -25.19 -10.56 -2.36
C THR A 90 -25.20 -12.01 -2.86
N ASN A 91 -26.17 -12.75 -2.34
CA ASN A 91 -26.65 -14.09 -2.73
C ASN A 91 -25.97 -15.29 -2.05
N CYS A 92 -26.31 -15.48 -0.76
CA CYS A 92 -26.59 -16.83 -0.28
C CYS A 92 -28.09 -17.11 -0.51
N GLU A 93 -28.41 -17.81 -1.60
CA GLU A 93 -29.60 -18.68 -1.71
C GLU A 93 -29.19 -19.87 -2.59
N ASP A 94 -28.98 -21.02 -1.94
CA ASP A 94 -29.54 -22.35 -2.28
C ASP A 94 -29.07 -23.38 -1.24
#